data_AF-A0A7V1XHH2-F1
#
_entry.id   AF-A0A7V1XHH2-F1
#
_cell.length_a   1.000
_cell.length_b   1.000
_cell.length_c   1.000
_cell.angle_alpha   90.00
_cell.angle_beta   90.00
_cell.angle_gamma   90.00
#
_symmetry.space_group_name_H-M   'P 1'
#
loop_
_entity.id
_entity.type
_entity.pdbx_description
1 polymer ?
#
loop_
_entity_poly.entity_id
_entity_poly.type
_entity_poly.pdbx_seq_one_letter_code
_entity_poly.pdbx_strand_id
1 'polypeptide(L)'
;MPSTVLPATKKILYTLLGVAAAVILLPQLLWLLSEEKPLKVVVVDKTVGADFREHASLFWLLNHWKIVKPEDGAAYNGKKDYYGFHPTDSIFNSFTDFNLSECDILYLADTYGVYRYPMDYDMYERLIPKANIPASQLYGGVTEQEVTAIERFSDVGGILIAEFNTLHNPTVYHNTSQRLQRLLGIQSEEVVGKYYERLSDAPLWMKELYSIQTNTKWEFEGSGIIITDARDMRQQHPNIIVLEADDMNMTMISIHTKPHSIMEGVADEVPYYYFFEYVKPDSSAIVLAEFSLNCTERGYEKMRKANLPTVFPAVVAADSSLRTFYFTGDFADSEIDPFLTKFYYVELPLYYLYSVYYVSSQTRFFWRMYLPMMNNIFSQASQP
;
A
#
# COMPACT_ATOMS: atom_id res chain seq x y z
N MET A 1 54.15 39.95 4.72
CA MET A 1 52.80 39.50 5.15
C MET A 1 52.93 38.08 5.66
N PRO A 2 52.67 37.79 6.94
CA PRO A 2 52.78 36.43 7.44
C PRO A 2 51.61 35.61 6.90
N SER A 3 51.92 34.57 6.12
CA SER A 3 50.94 33.58 5.69
C SER A 3 50.39 32.88 6.93
N THR A 4 49.15 33.18 7.30
CA THR A 4 48.41 32.48 8.36
C THR A 4 48.06 31.08 7.84
N VAL A 5 49.05 30.18 7.85
CA VAL A 5 48.83 28.76 7.59
C VAL A 5 47.96 28.24 8.73
N LEU A 6 46.69 27.98 8.44
CA LEU A 6 45.78 27.31 9.38
C LEU A 6 46.46 26.05 9.94
N PRO A 7 46.45 25.86 11.28
CA PRO A 7 46.99 24.65 11.90
C PRO A 7 46.40 23.41 11.22
N ALA A 8 47.21 22.37 11.01
CA ALA A 8 46.80 21.16 10.27
C ALA A 8 45.47 20.56 10.77
N THR A 9 45.21 20.65 12.07
CA THR A 9 43.95 20.24 12.71
C THR A 9 42.73 21.05 12.26
N LYS A 10 42.86 22.37 12.09
CA LYS A 10 41.77 23.22 11.56
C LYS A 10 41.51 22.92 10.08
N LYS A 11 42.56 22.64 9.29
CA LYS A 11 42.39 22.23 7.89
C LYS A 11 41.63 20.92 7.76
N ILE A 12 41.99 19.91 8.56
CA ILE A 12 41.27 18.62 8.60
C ILE A 12 39.81 18.83 9.00
N LEU A 13 39.54 19.64 10.03
CA LEU A 13 38.17 19.93 10.45
C LEU A 13 37.35 20.60 9.35
N TYR A 14 37.88 21.61 8.66
CA TYR A 14 37.18 22.27 7.55
C TYR A 14 36.96 21.33 6.37
N THR A 15 37.92 20.45 6.08
CA THR A 15 37.74 19.42 5.04
C THR A 15 36.62 18.45 5.42
N LEU A 16 36.58 17.97 6.66
CA LEU A 16 35.51 17.07 7.13
C LEU A 16 34.14 17.76 7.11
N LEU A 17 34.05 19.02 7.53
CA LEU A 17 32.81 19.80 7.46
C LEU A 17 32.39 20.03 6.00
N GLY A 18 33.33 20.32 5.10
CA GLY A 18 33.06 20.48 3.67
C GLY A 18 32.54 19.20 3.03
N VAL A 19 33.14 18.04 3.36
CA VAL A 19 32.67 16.72 2.89
C VAL A 19 31.30 16.40 3.45
N ALA A 20 31.06 16.61 4.75
CA ALA A 20 29.75 16.38 5.36
C ALA A 20 28.66 17.26 4.73
N ALA A 21 28.97 18.55 4.50
CA ALA A 21 28.07 19.46 3.79
C ALA A 21 27.81 18.98 2.35
N ALA A 22 28.83 18.51 1.63
CA ALA A 22 28.65 17.99 0.28
C ALA A 22 27.77 16.74 0.25
N VAL A 23 27.93 15.80 1.19
CA VAL A 23 27.10 14.58 1.28
C VAL A 23 25.61 14.92 1.50
N ILE A 24 25.32 16.00 2.24
CA ILE A 24 23.94 16.42 2.52
C ILE A 24 23.38 17.27 1.37
N LEU A 25 24.14 18.25 0.88
CA LEU A 25 23.65 19.25 -0.07
C LEU A 25 23.72 18.80 -1.53
N LEU A 26 24.69 17.95 -1.90
CA LEU A 26 24.86 17.51 -3.28
C LEU A 26 23.66 16.70 -3.79
N PRO A 27 23.10 15.71 -3.06
CA PRO A 27 21.92 14.99 -3.51
C PRO A 27 20.72 15.92 -3.73
N GLN A 28 20.54 16.91 -2.86
CA GLN A 28 19.48 17.90 -3.03
C GLN A 28 19.71 18.80 -4.25
N LEU A 29 20.94 19.24 -4.48
CA LEU A 29 21.30 20.02 -5.67
C LEU A 29 21.10 19.21 -6.96
N LEU A 30 21.53 17.94 -6.98
CA LEU A 30 21.32 17.05 -8.11
C LEU A 30 19.84 16.82 -8.37
N TRP A 31 19.01 16.73 -7.33
CA TRP A 31 17.56 16.63 -7.48
C TRP A 31 16.98 17.88 -8.14
N LEU A 32 17.39 19.07 -7.68
CA LEU A 32 16.95 20.34 -8.27
C LEU A 32 17.33 20.43 -9.76
N LEU A 33 18.51 19.92 -10.14
CA LEU A 33 19.02 19.92 -11.51
C LEU A 33 18.48 18.77 -12.38
N SER A 34 17.91 17.72 -11.79
CA SER A 34 17.37 16.58 -12.54
C SER A 34 16.16 16.98 -13.38
N GLU A 35 15.98 16.30 -14.51
CA GLU A 35 14.89 16.61 -15.45
C GLU A 35 13.52 16.26 -14.86
N GLU A 36 12.52 17.09 -15.15
CA GLU A 36 11.13 16.79 -14.87
C GLU A 36 10.58 15.82 -15.91
N LYS A 37 9.70 14.92 -15.49
CA LYS A 37 9.09 13.89 -16.32
C LYS A 37 7.59 14.17 -16.44
N PRO A 38 7.13 14.79 -17.54
CA PRO A 38 5.70 14.98 -17.76
C PRO A 38 5.02 13.62 -17.91
N LEU A 39 4.15 13.26 -16.97
CA LEU A 39 3.39 12.01 -17.01
C LEU A 39 2.03 12.24 -16.36
N LYS A 40 0.95 11.92 -17.06
CA LYS A 40 -0.42 12.13 -16.58
C LYS A 40 -0.88 10.95 -15.74
N VAL A 41 -0.68 11.09 -14.43
CA VAL A 41 -1.12 10.14 -13.41
C VAL A 41 -2.46 10.58 -12.83
N VAL A 42 -3.44 9.68 -12.82
CA VAL A 42 -4.71 9.84 -12.11
C VAL A 42 -4.72 8.90 -10.91
N VAL A 43 -4.98 9.46 -9.74
CA VAL A 43 -5.09 8.73 -8.47
C VAL A 43 -6.53 8.77 -8.00
N VAL A 44 -7.06 7.61 -7.60
CA VAL A 44 -8.40 7.45 -7.04
C VAL A 44 -8.26 6.91 -5.62
N ASP A 45 -8.75 7.67 -4.65
CA ASP A 45 -8.78 7.31 -3.23
C ASP A 45 -10.06 7.85 -2.57
N LYS A 46 -10.91 6.93 -2.12
CA LYS A 46 -12.20 7.20 -1.49
C LYS A 46 -12.14 7.10 0.04
N THR A 47 -11.01 6.69 0.62
CA THR A 47 -10.84 6.33 2.04
C THR A 47 -9.85 7.25 2.76
N VAL A 48 -9.69 8.49 2.29
CA VAL A 48 -8.66 9.41 2.81
C VAL A 48 -9.00 9.96 4.20
N GLY A 49 -8.13 9.66 5.17
CA GLY A 49 -8.08 10.28 6.50
C GLY A 49 -7.44 11.68 6.51
N ALA A 50 -7.52 12.40 7.63
CA ALA A 50 -6.99 13.76 7.75
C ALA A 50 -5.45 13.88 7.56
N ASP A 51 -4.74 12.76 7.71
CA ASP A 51 -3.29 12.62 7.52
C ASP A 51 -2.89 12.29 6.07
N PHE A 52 -3.85 11.93 5.21
CA PHE A 52 -3.65 11.55 3.80
C PHE A 52 -2.70 10.35 3.63
N ARG A 53 -2.63 9.46 4.62
CA ARG A 53 -1.67 8.33 4.65
C ARG A 53 -1.89 7.29 3.55
N GLU A 54 -3.14 7.02 3.18
CA GLU A 54 -3.55 5.92 2.29
C GLU A 54 -2.84 5.96 0.92
N HIS A 55 -2.61 7.15 0.35
CA HIS A 55 -1.86 7.31 -0.90
C HIS A 55 -0.50 8.02 -0.73
N ALA A 56 -0.03 8.23 0.51
CA ALA A 56 1.13 9.07 0.78
C ALA A 56 2.40 8.57 0.09
N SER A 57 2.62 7.24 0.09
CA SER A 57 3.77 6.62 -0.55
C SER A 57 3.80 6.90 -2.05
N LEU A 58 2.66 6.84 -2.73
CA LEU A 58 2.57 7.13 -4.17
C LEU A 58 2.98 8.59 -4.46
N PHE A 59 2.38 9.55 -3.76
CA PHE A 59 2.70 10.96 -3.98
C PHE A 59 4.15 11.30 -3.59
N TRP A 60 4.72 10.61 -2.60
CA TRP A 60 6.14 10.69 -2.30
C TRP A 60 6.97 10.31 -3.53
N LEU A 61 6.66 9.17 -4.17
CA LEU A 61 7.38 8.69 -5.36
C LEU A 61 7.24 9.65 -6.54
N LEU A 62 6.02 10.15 -6.82
CA LEU A 62 5.78 11.11 -7.91
C LEU A 62 6.67 12.36 -7.75
N ASN A 63 6.70 12.92 -6.54
CA ASN A 63 7.52 14.09 -6.25
C ASN A 63 9.02 13.76 -6.30
N HIS A 64 9.41 12.62 -5.75
CA HIS A 64 10.81 12.21 -5.72
C HIS A 64 11.39 11.99 -7.12
N TRP A 65 10.63 11.36 -8.02
CA TRP A 65 11.02 11.13 -9.41
C TRP A 65 10.79 12.32 -10.34
N LYS A 66 10.36 13.47 -9.78
CA LYS A 66 9.99 14.69 -10.51
C LYS A 66 8.96 14.43 -11.62
N ILE A 67 7.99 13.58 -11.34
CA ILE A 67 6.81 13.42 -12.18
C ILE A 67 5.93 14.66 -12.01
N VAL A 68 5.63 15.32 -13.13
CA VAL A 68 4.87 16.58 -13.16
C VAL A 68 3.68 16.46 -14.10
N LYS A 69 2.66 17.28 -13.84
CA LYS A 69 1.47 17.37 -14.68
C LYS A 69 1.83 17.90 -16.07
N PRO A 70 1.50 17.19 -17.17
CA PRO A 70 1.87 17.63 -18.52
C PRO A 70 1.28 18.98 -18.92
N GLU A 71 0.16 19.39 -18.32
CA GLU A 71 -0.57 20.61 -18.69
C GLU A 71 0.17 21.89 -18.30
N ASP A 72 0.80 21.91 -17.12
CA ASP A 72 1.39 23.11 -16.51
C ASP A 72 2.78 22.90 -15.90
N GLY A 73 3.31 21.68 -15.90
CA GLY A 73 4.58 21.32 -15.28
C GLY A 73 4.54 21.34 -13.75
N ALA A 74 3.37 21.47 -13.12
CA ALA A 74 3.28 21.51 -11.68
C ALA A 74 3.45 20.11 -11.06
N ALA A 75 4.11 20.07 -9.90
CA ALA A 75 4.24 18.86 -9.11
C ALA A 75 2.87 18.36 -8.59
N TYR A 76 2.76 17.04 -8.43
CA TYR A 76 1.58 16.40 -7.85
C TYR A 76 1.47 16.65 -6.33
N ASN A 77 0.27 17.03 -5.88
CA ASN A 77 -0.03 17.32 -4.48
C ASN A 77 -1.01 16.28 -3.91
N GLY A 78 -0.54 15.40 -3.02
CA GLY A 78 -1.38 14.36 -2.40
C GLY A 78 -2.54 14.85 -1.53
N LYS A 79 -2.64 16.17 -1.26
CA LYS A 79 -3.80 16.75 -0.57
C LYS A 79 -4.89 17.25 -1.52
N LYS A 80 -4.63 17.26 -2.83
CA LYS A 80 -5.49 17.90 -3.83
C LYS A 80 -5.67 17.10 -5.12
N ASP A 81 -4.60 16.49 -5.61
CA ASP A 81 -4.50 15.93 -6.95
C ASP A 81 -4.92 14.44 -6.98
N TYR A 82 -6.10 14.14 -6.42
CA TYR A 82 -6.73 12.82 -6.47
C TYR A 82 -8.26 12.93 -6.55
N TYR A 83 -8.90 11.86 -7.00
CA TYR A 83 -10.36 11.72 -7.05
C TYR A 83 -10.87 10.84 -5.93
N GLY A 84 -11.98 11.22 -5.32
CA GLY A 84 -12.64 10.48 -4.24
C GLY A 84 -12.99 11.42 -3.09
N PHE A 85 -12.67 11.08 -1.84
CA PHE A 85 -13.07 11.86 -0.67
C PHE A 85 -11.98 12.84 -0.22
N HIS A 86 -12.32 14.12 -0.10
CA HIS A 86 -11.42 15.15 0.42
C HIS A 86 -11.81 15.53 1.86
N PRO A 87 -11.04 15.09 2.89
CA PRO A 87 -11.43 15.25 4.29
C PRO A 87 -11.44 16.70 4.76
N THR A 88 -10.59 17.57 4.18
CA THR A 88 -10.51 18.98 4.58
C THR A 88 -11.79 19.75 4.27
N ASP A 89 -12.39 19.50 3.11
CA ASP A 89 -13.59 20.20 2.64
C ASP A 89 -14.86 19.34 2.74
N SER A 90 -14.71 18.06 3.10
CA SER A 90 -15.79 17.06 3.12
C SER A 90 -16.52 16.93 1.77
N ILE A 91 -15.78 17.06 0.68
CA ILE A 91 -16.30 16.95 -0.69
C ILE A 91 -15.89 15.63 -1.35
N PHE A 92 -16.67 15.23 -2.36
CA PHE A 92 -16.39 14.08 -3.18
C PHE A 92 -16.27 14.49 -4.65
N ASN A 93 -15.23 14.05 -5.34
CA ASN A 93 -15.07 14.24 -6.78
C ASN A 93 -14.95 12.91 -7.50
N SER A 94 -15.64 12.79 -8.63
CA SER A 94 -15.58 11.62 -9.50
C SER A 94 -14.63 11.88 -10.67
N PHE A 95 -13.92 10.85 -11.11
CA PHE A 95 -13.13 10.89 -12.34
C PHE A 95 -13.96 10.55 -13.59
N THR A 96 -15.26 10.29 -13.46
CA THR A 96 -16.13 9.90 -14.60
C THR A 96 -16.25 10.97 -15.67
N ASP A 97 -16.10 12.25 -15.31
CA ASP A 97 -16.11 13.37 -16.25
C ASP A 97 -14.73 13.62 -16.90
N PHE A 98 -13.71 12.90 -16.42
CA PHE A 98 -12.35 13.00 -16.92
C PHE A 98 -12.11 11.97 -18.04
N ASN A 99 -11.51 12.41 -19.14
CA ASN A 99 -11.16 11.52 -20.25
C ASN A 99 -9.90 10.70 -19.92
N LEU A 100 -10.07 9.54 -19.29
CA LEU A 100 -8.94 8.67 -18.93
C LEU A 100 -8.08 8.23 -20.11
N SER A 101 -8.54 8.31 -21.36
CA SER A 101 -7.71 7.95 -22.52
C SER A 101 -6.49 8.87 -22.72
N GLU A 102 -6.46 10.01 -22.05
CA GLU A 102 -5.31 10.94 -22.06
C GLU A 102 -4.33 10.67 -20.91
N CYS A 103 -4.63 9.71 -20.03
CA CYS A 103 -3.76 9.33 -18.93
C CYS A 103 -2.74 8.28 -19.33
N ASP A 104 -1.59 8.33 -18.69
CA ASP A 104 -0.56 7.30 -18.82
C ASP A 104 -0.74 6.22 -17.75
N ILE A 105 -1.13 6.63 -16.53
CA ILE A 105 -1.27 5.77 -15.36
C ILE A 105 -2.55 6.09 -14.61
N LEU A 106 -3.32 5.05 -14.27
CA LEU A 106 -4.44 5.09 -13.33
C LEU A 106 -4.09 4.25 -12.10
N TYR A 107 -4.10 4.88 -10.93
CA TYR A 107 -3.82 4.25 -9.65
C TYR A 107 -5.08 4.28 -8.76
N LEU A 108 -5.60 3.11 -8.40
CA LEU A 108 -6.72 2.94 -7.46
C LEU A 108 -6.13 2.55 -6.10
N ALA A 109 -6.05 3.51 -5.18
CA ALA A 109 -5.43 3.33 -3.86
C ALA A 109 -6.39 2.61 -2.90
N ASP A 110 -7.44 3.28 -2.46
CA ASP A 110 -8.46 2.65 -1.64
C ASP A 110 -9.85 3.11 -2.10
N THR A 111 -10.77 2.16 -2.27
CA THR A 111 -12.15 2.47 -2.68
C THR A 111 -13.19 2.15 -1.61
N TYR A 112 -12.80 1.66 -0.43
CA TYR A 112 -13.69 1.30 0.66
C TYR A 112 -14.67 2.42 1.03
N GLY A 113 -14.15 3.63 1.16
CA GLY A 113 -14.92 4.83 1.36
C GLY A 113 -14.95 5.36 2.79
N VAL A 114 -15.81 6.34 3.01
CA VAL A 114 -15.96 7.00 4.31
C VAL A 114 -17.28 6.73 4.97
N TYR A 115 -17.22 6.69 6.29
CA TYR A 115 -18.34 6.36 7.16
C TYR A 115 -18.64 7.53 8.09
N ARG A 116 -19.92 7.70 8.42
CA ARG A 116 -20.38 8.57 9.49
C ARG A 116 -20.20 7.84 10.81
N TYR A 117 -19.23 8.31 11.59
CA TYR A 117 -19.05 7.89 12.96
C TYR A 117 -20.02 8.65 13.89
N PRO A 118 -20.51 8.02 14.96
CA PRO A 118 -21.38 8.69 15.95
C PRO A 118 -20.62 9.67 16.86
N MET A 119 -19.30 9.78 16.73
CA MET A 119 -18.38 10.62 17.50
C MET A 119 -17.14 10.95 16.64
N ASP A 120 -16.18 11.72 17.17
CA ASP A 120 -14.90 11.95 16.50
C ASP A 120 -14.13 10.64 16.29
N TYR A 121 -13.28 10.60 15.25
CA TYR A 121 -12.59 9.38 14.83
C TYR A 121 -11.63 8.84 15.90
N ASP A 122 -10.86 9.71 16.56
CA ASP A 122 -9.93 9.32 17.64
C ASP A 122 -10.68 8.65 18.81
N MET A 123 -11.84 9.18 19.18
CA MET A 123 -12.71 8.57 20.19
C MET A 123 -13.28 7.24 19.70
N TYR A 124 -13.71 7.19 18.43
CA TYR A 124 -14.21 5.98 17.79
C TYR A 124 -13.16 4.86 17.86
N GLU A 125 -11.93 5.09 17.39
CA GLU A 125 -10.83 4.12 17.41
C GLU A 125 -10.50 3.61 18.82
N ARG A 126 -10.59 4.46 19.84
CA ARG A 126 -10.37 4.04 21.23
C ARG A 126 -11.46 3.14 21.79
N LEU A 127 -12.66 3.20 21.22
CA LEU A 127 -13.84 2.51 21.72
C LEU A 127 -14.20 1.26 20.90
N ILE A 128 -13.85 1.18 19.62
CA ILE A 128 -14.10 -0.03 18.81
C ILE A 128 -13.57 -1.33 19.42
N PRO A 129 -12.47 -1.38 20.21
CA PRO A 129 -12.05 -2.62 20.85
C PRO A 129 -12.91 -3.03 22.05
N LYS A 130 -13.79 -2.13 22.53
CA LYS A 130 -14.57 -2.23 23.77
C LYS A 130 -16.09 -2.17 23.56
N ALA A 131 -16.56 -1.70 22.42
CA ALA A 131 -17.98 -1.56 22.11
C ALA A 131 -18.25 -1.72 20.62
N ASN A 132 -19.38 -2.33 20.28
CA ASN A 132 -19.90 -2.36 18.92
C ASN A 132 -20.55 -1.02 18.61
N ILE A 133 -19.80 -0.16 17.91
CA ILE A 133 -20.24 1.18 17.55
C ILE A 133 -20.53 1.17 16.04
N PRO A 134 -21.81 1.17 15.61
CA PRO A 134 -22.14 1.13 14.20
C PRO A 134 -21.72 2.44 13.54
N ALA A 135 -21.08 2.32 12.38
CA ALA A 135 -20.80 3.43 11.48
C ALA A 135 -21.66 3.26 10.22
N SER A 136 -22.27 4.33 9.72
CA SER A 136 -23.07 4.28 8.49
C SER A 136 -22.26 4.78 7.32
N GLN A 137 -22.22 4.02 6.23
CA GLN A 137 -21.47 4.43 5.05
C GLN A 137 -22.06 5.70 4.45
N LEU A 138 -21.17 6.63 4.06
CA LEU A 138 -21.53 7.87 3.38
C LEU A 138 -21.22 7.81 1.89
N TYR A 139 -20.05 7.28 1.56
CA TYR A 139 -19.50 7.22 0.22
C TYR A 139 -18.50 6.07 0.15
N GLY A 140 -18.30 5.51 -1.03
CA GLY A 140 -17.36 4.42 -1.25
C GLY A 140 -17.77 3.55 -2.43
N GLY A 141 -16.89 2.62 -2.75
CA GLY A 141 -17.02 1.62 -3.80
C GLY A 141 -16.75 2.18 -5.18
N VAL A 142 -16.45 1.28 -6.09
CA VAL A 142 -16.42 1.62 -7.52
C VAL A 142 -17.83 1.49 -8.09
N THR A 143 -18.28 2.47 -8.86
CA THR A 143 -19.58 2.46 -9.54
C THR A 143 -19.47 1.83 -10.93
N GLU A 144 -20.59 1.38 -11.52
CA GLU A 144 -20.60 0.82 -12.88
C GLU A 144 -20.07 1.80 -13.95
N GLN A 145 -20.29 3.10 -13.76
CA GLN A 145 -19.79 4.14 -14.66
C GLN A 145 -18.26 4.26 -14.56
N GLU A 146 -17.73 4.26 -13.33
CA GLU A 146 -16.30 4.25 -13.07
C GLU A 146 -15.63 2.99 -13.65
N VAL A 147 -16.18 1.80 -13.41
CA VAL A 147 -15.64 0.56 -14.02
C VAL A 147 -15.60 0.64 -15.54
N THR A 148 -16.64 1.18 -16.16
CA THR A 148 -16.67 1.35 -17.62
C THR A 148 -15.58 2.32 -18.11
N ALA A 149 -15.27 3.35 -17.34
CA ALA A 149 -14.18 4.27 -17.66
C ALA A 149 -12.80 3.59 -17.48
N ILE A 150 -12.64 2.77 -16.42
CA ILE A 150 -11.41 2.01 -16.14
C ILE A 150 -11.15 0.97 -17.23
N GLU A 151 -12.17 0.23 -17.68
CA GLU A 151 -12.05 -0.74 -18.78
C GLU A 151 -11.60 -0.04 -20.08
N ARG A 152 -12.23 1.10 -20.43
CA ARG A 152 -11.84 1.89 -21.62
C ARG A 152 -10.41 2.41 -21.54
N PHE A 153 -9.97 2.81 -20.35
CA PHE A 153 -8.58 3.19 -20.10
C PHE A 153 -7.61 2.03 -20.34
N SER A 154 -7.95 0.85 -19.84
CA SER A 154 -7.15 -0.36 -20.07
C SER A 154 -7.12 -0.76 -21.55
N ASP A 155 -8.23 -0.61 -22.29
CA ASP A 155 -8.32 -0.93 -23.72
C ASP A 155 -7.38 -0.08 -24.59
N VAL A 156 -7.07 1.16 -24.17
CA VAL A 156 -6.13 2.04 -24.89
C VAL A 156 -4.66 1.83 -24.47
N GLY A 157 -4.39 0.88 -23.55
CA GLY A 157 -3.04 0.45 -23.19
C GLY A 157 -2.36 1.27 -22.08
N GLY A 158 -3.12 2.07 -21.34
CA GLY A 158 -2.61 2.76 -20.15
C GLY A 158 -2.23 1.77 -19.03
N ILE A 159 -1.41 2.21 -18.07
CA ILE A 159 -1.05 1.37 -16.92
C ILE A 159 -2.09 1.51 -15.81
N LEU A 160 -2.77 0.41 -15.48
CA LEU A 160 -3.69 0.31 -14.36
C LEU A 160 -3.00 -0.37 -13.18
N ILE A 161 -3.02 0.29 -12.03
CA ILE A 161 -2.58 -0.27 -10.75
C ILE A 161 -3.76 -0.15 -9.79
N ALA A 162 -4.16 -1.25 -9.17
CA ALA A 162 -5.16 -1.25 -8.11
C ALA A 162 -4.61 -2.04 -6.91
N GLU A 163 -4.96 -1.63 -5.71
CA GLU A 163 -4.56 -2.36 -4.50
C GLU A 163 -5.75 -2.79 -3.66
N PHE A 164 -5.44 -3.37 -2.49
CA PHE A 164 -6.39 -3.82 -1.48
C PHE A 164 -7.53 -2.81 -1.26
N ASN A 165 -8.71 -3.29 -0.83
CA ASN A 165 -9.94 -2.49 -0.70
C ASN A 165 -10.54 -1.93 -2.01
N THR A 166 -10.04 -2.32 -3.18
CA THR A 166 -10.72 -2.01 -4.46
C THR A 166 -11.94 -2.91 -4.71
N LEU A 167 -11.87 -4.18 -4.30
CA LEU A 167 -12.81 -5.23 -4.72
C LEU A 167 -13.91 -5.56 -3.70
N HIS A 168 -13.69 -5.18 -2.44
CA HIS A 168 -14.53 -5.52 -1.28
C HIS A 168 -15.75 -4.63 -1.16
N ASN A 169 -16.62 -4.92 -0.18
CA ASN A 169 -17.73 -4.03 0.16
C ASN A 169 -17.19 -2.61 0.37
N PRO A 170 -17.81 -1.57 -0.22
CA PRO A 170 -19.13 -1.55 -0.88
C PRO A 170 -19.13 -1.81 -2.41
N THR A 171 -18.00 -2.14 -3.05
CA THR A 171 -17.90 -2.42 -4.51
C THR A 171 -18.67 -3.68 -4.95
N VAL A 172 -19.22 -4.44 -3.99
CA VAL A 172 -19.88 -5.74 -4.18
C VAL A 172 -21.30 -5.62 -4.76
N TYR A 173 -21.85 -4.41 -4.97
CA TYR A 173 -23.11 -4.26 -5.69
C TYR A 173 -22.96 -4.82 -7.13
N HIS A 174 -23.76 -5.85 -7.43
CA HIS A 174 -23.57 -6.85 -8.49
C HIS A 174 -23.13 -6.32 -9.87
N ASN A 175 -22.14 -7.04 -10.46
CA ASN A 175 -21.42 -6.86 -11.75
C ASN A 175 -20.11 -6.05 -11.67
N THR A 176 -20.05 -4.94 -10.93
CA THR A 176 -18.87 -4.07 -10.83
C THR A 176 -17.63 -4.82 -10.33
N SER A 177 -17.68 -5.44 -9.13
CA SER A 177 -16.53 -6.20 -8.59
C SER A 177 -16.10 -7.35 -9.51
N GLN A 178 -17.04 -8.03 -10.18
CA GLN A 178 -16.71 -9.12 -11.12
C GLN A 178 -16.00 -8.61 -12.38
N ARG A 179 -16.38 -7.42 -12.88
CA ARG A 179 -15.72 -6.78 -14.02
C ARG A 179 -14.29 -6.35 -13.66
N LEU A 180 -14.10 -5.75 -12.48
CA LEU A 180 -12.77 -5.40 -11.99
C LEU A 180 -11.89 -6.64 -11.78
N GLN A 181 -12.42 -7.70 -11.18
CA GLN A 181 -11.72 -8.98 -11.02
C GLN A 181 -11.22 -9.54 -12.35
N ARG A 182 -12.08 -9.57 -13.39
CA ARG A 182 -11.68 -10.00 -14.74
C ARG A 182 -10.62 -9.08 -15.35
N LEU A 183 -10.75 -7.77 -15.18
CA LEU A 183 -9.79 -6.80 -15.70
C LEU A 183 -8.42 -6.95 -15.05
N LEU A 184 -8.41 -7.22 -13.75
CA LEU A 184 -7.20 -7.38 -12.93
C LEU A 184 -6.60 -8.80 -13.01
N GLY A 185 -7.28 -9.73 -13.67
CA GLY A 185 -6.83 -11.12 -13.84
C GLY A 185 -6.81 -11.94 -12.54
N ILE A 186 -7.74 -11.68 -11.64
CA ILE A 186 -7.82 -12.31 -10.31
C ILE A 186 -9.27 -12.61 -9.92
N GLN A 187 -9.44 -13.53 -8.98
CA GLN A 187 -10.70 -13.81 -8.30
C GLN A 187 -10.48 -13.60 -6.79
N SER A 188 -11.28 -12.74 -6.15
CA SER A 188 -11.20 -12.54 -4.71
C SER A 188 -11.70 -13.79 -3.98
N GLU A 189 -10.97 -14.24 -2.96
CA GLU A 189 -11.46 -15.30 -2.07
C GLU A 189 -12.34 -14.73 -0.95
N GLU A 190 -12.51 -13.40 -0.90
CA GLU A 190 -13.25 -12.68 0.15
C GLU A 190 -12.69 -12.99 1.55
N VAL A 191 -11.37 -13.20 1.65
CA VAL A 191 -10.66 -13.43 2.91
C VAL A 191 -9.61 -12.35 3.07
N VAL A 192 -9.64 -11.66 4.21
CA VAL A 192 -8.73 -10.57 4.55
C VAL A 192 -7.98 -10.90 5.83
N GLY A 193 -6.75 -10.41 5.93
CA GLY A 193 -5.94 -10.53 7.12
C GLY A 193 -5.26 -9.22 7.49
N LYS A 194 -4.93 -9.07 8.77
CA LYS A 194 -4.16 -7.94 9.27
C LYS A 194 -3.25 -8.41 10.41
N TYR A 195 -2.02 -7.89 10.40
CA TYR A 195 -1.15 -7.96 11.56
C TYR A 195 -1.57 -6.96 12.64
N TYR A 196 -1.48 -7.40 13.90
CA TYR A 196 -1.68 -6.58 15.09
C TYR A 196 -0.43 -6.64 15.96
N GLU A 197 0.09 -5.49 16.37
CA GLU A 197 1.14 -5.42 17.40
C GLU A 197 0.65 -5.98 18.74
N ARG A 198 -0.64 -5.77 19.03
CA ARG A 198 -1.34 -6.37 20.16
C ARG A 198 -2.72 -6.84 19.71
N LEU A 199 -2.98 -8.13 19.82
CA LEU A 199 -4.27 -8.74 19.53
C LEU A 199 -5.39 -8.20 20.44
N SER A 200 -5.04 -7.60 21.59
CA SER A 200 -5.98 -6.86 22.45
C SER A 200 -6.64 -5.68 21.73
N ASP A 201 -5.98 -5.11 20.72
CA ASP A 201 -6.43 -3.92 20.00
C ASP A 201 -7.40 -4.26 18.85
N ALA A 202 -7.68 -5.56 18.63
CA ALA A 202 -8.69 -6.00 17.69
C ALA A 202 -10.08 -5.39 18.03
N PRO A 203 -10.89 -5.04 17.02
CA PRO A 203 -12.26 -4.58 17.23
C PRO A 203 -13.11 -5.59 18.02
N LEU A 204 -14.06 -5.11 18.84
CA LEU A 204 -14.90 -5.96 19.68
C LEU A 204 -15.65 -7.00 18.87
N TRP A 205 -16.16 -6.62 17.69
CA TRP A 205 -16.88 -7.56 16.83
C TRP A 205 -16.02 -8.77 16.44
N MET A 206 -14.71 -8.63 16.20
CA MET A 206 -13.81 -9.76 15.93
C MET A 206 -13.68 -10.67 17.15
N LYS A 207 -13.59 -10.07 18.35
CA LYS A 207 -13.49 -10.80 19.62
C LYS A 207 -14.75 -11.61 19.91
N GLU A 208 -15.91 -11.01 19.65
CA GLU A 208 -17.21 -11.67 19.75
C GLU A 208 -17.33 -12.78 18.71
N LEU A 209 -16.90 -12.53 17.47
CA LEU A 209 -16.88 -13.50 16.39
C LEU A 209 -16.09 -14.75 16.77
N TYR A 210 -14.88 -14.55 17.29
CA TYR A 210 -14.02 -15.61 17.79
C TYR A 210 -14.68 -16.38 18.93
N SER A 211 -15.33 -15.66 19.86
CA SER A 211 -15.97 -16.27 21.02
C SER A 211 -17.16 -17.15 20.62
N ILE A 212 -17.94 -16.71 19.63
CA ILE A 212 -19.03 -17.49 19.04
C ILE A 212 -18.49 -18.73 18.32
N GLN A 213 -17.46 -18.58 17.50
CA GLN A 213 -16.90 -19.69 16.71
C GLN A 213 -16.26 -20.77 17.59
N THR A 214 -15.55 -20.38 18.65
CA THR A 214 -14.71 -21.30 19.43
C THR A 214 -15.33 -21.70 20.78
N ASN A 215 -16.39 -21.01 21.22
CA ASN A 215 -16.95 -21.13 22.57
C ASN A 215 -15.92 -20.83 23.68
N THR A 216 -14.93 -19.98 23.38
CA THR A 216 -13.89 -19.52 24.33
C THR A 216 -13.82 -17.99 24.37
N LYS A 217 -13.27 -17.41 25.44
CA LYS A 217 -13.12 -15.95 25.54
C LYS A 217 -11.88 -15.48 24.77
N TRP A 218 -11.93 -14.25 24.27
CA TRP A 218 -10.75 -13.57 23.75
C TRP A 218 -9.80 -13.19 24.89
N GLU A 219 -8.66 -13.87 24.97
CA GLU A 219 -7.61 -13.64 26.00
C GLU A 219 -6.25 -13.35 25.35
N PHE A 220 -6.24 -12.90 24.09
CA PHE A 220 -5.03 -12.62 23.32
C PHE A 220 -4.50 -11.20 23.60
N GLU A 221 -3.24 -11.11 24.04
CA GLU A 221 -2.56 -9.84 24.40
C GLU A 221 -1.34 -9.52 23.51
N GLY A 222 -0.63 -10.56 23.05
CA GLY A 222 0.59 -10.42 22.25
C GLY A 222 0.35 -10.02 20.80
N SER A 223 1.41 -9.93 20.00
CA SER A 223 1.29 -9.71 18.57
C SER A 223 0.78 -10.95 17.84
N GLY A 224 0.19 -10.73 16.67
CA GLY A 224 -0.32 -11.81 15.84
C GLY A 224 -1.02 -11.33 14.58
N ILE A 225 -1.62 -12.28 13.86
CA ILE A 225 -2.39 -12.04 12.65
C ILE A 225 -3.81 -12.53 12.87
N ILE A 226 -4.78 -11.70 12.50
CA ILE A 226 -6.19 -12.09 12.44
C ILE A 226 -6.55 -12.21 10.96
N ILE A 227 -7.16 -13.34 10.58
CA ILE A 227 -7.70 -13.59 9.24
C ILE A 227 -9.19 -13.84 9.36
N THR A 228 -10.01 -13.22 8.52
CA THR A 228 -11.47 -13.29 8.58
C THR A 228 -12.09 -13.13 7.19
N ASP A 229 -13.34 -13.56 7.04
CA ASP A 229 -14.12 -13.28 5.83
C ASP A 229 -14.39 -11.76 5.70
N ALA A 230 -14.30 -11.24 4.46
CA ALA A 230 -14.54 -9.85 4.09
C ALA A 230 -16.04 -9.52 3.91
N ARG A 231 -16.88 -10.55 3.74
CA ARG A 231 -18.34 -10.40 3.55
C ARG A 231 -19.02 -10.18 4.90
N ASP A 232 -19.75 -9.06 5.00
CA ASP A 232 -20.60 -8.61 6.11
C ASP A 232 -20.46 -9.43 7.39
N MET A 233 -19.74 -8.87 8.38
CA MET A 233 -19.32 -9.44 9.66
C MET A 233 -20.47 -9.87 10.59
N ARG A 234 -21.68 -10.04 10.04
CA ARG A 234 -22.93 -10.50 10.65
C ARG A 234 -23.39 -11.86 10.09
N GLN A 235 -22.50 -12.62 9.45
CA GLN A 235 -22.84 -13.95 8.95
C GLN A 235 -23.21 -14.91 10.09
N GLN A 236 -24.11 -15.86 9.77
CA GLN A 236 -24.55 -16.93 10.68
C GLN A 236 -23.44 -17.97 10.96
N HIS A 237 -22.41 -18.01 10.11
CA HIS A 237 -21.25 -18.91 10.22
C HIS A 237 -19.95 -18.12 10.10
N PRO A 238 -19.48 -17.50 11.18
CA PRO A 238 -18.23 -16.76 11.13
C PRO A 238 -17.04 -17.67 10.89
N ASN A 239 -16.08 -17.17 10.10
CA ASN A 239 -14.74 -17.73 9.97
C ASN A 239 -13.71 -16.69 10.39
N ILE A 240 -13.08 -16.91 11.55
CA ILE A 240 -12.00 -16.11 12.09
C ILE A 240 -10.86 -17.01 12.56
N ILE A 241 -9.64 -16.68 12.15
CA ILE A 241 -8.42 -17.40 12.48
C ILE A 241 -7.52 -16.41 13.20
N VAL A 242 -7.00 -16.83 14.36
CA VAL A 242 -6.03 -16.06 15.14
C VAL A 242 -4.73 -16.83 15.20
N LEU A 243 -3.69 -16.25 14.61
CA LEU A 243 -2.31 -16.70 14.67
C LEU A 243 -1.57 -15.81 15.68
N GLU A 244 -1.19 -16.36 16.83
CA GLU A 244 -0.38 -15.67 17.83
C GLU A 244 1.10 -15.75 17.48
N ALA A 245 1.96 -15.04 18.21
CA ALA A 245 3.41 -15.15 18.05
C ALA A 245 3.94 -16.60 18.07
N ASP A 246 3.42 -17.48 18.93
CA ASP A 246 3.84 -18.89 19.03
C ASP A 246 3.32 -19.77 17.86
N ASP A 247 2.36 -19.27 17.07
CA ASP A 247 1.95 -19.91 15.80
C ASP A 247 2.90 -19.57 14.65
N MET A 248 3.85 -18.66 14.87
CA MET A 248 4.69 -18.06 13.84
C MET A 248 6.18 -18.18 14.21
N ASN A 249 7.04 -18.20 13.20
CA ASN A 249 8.48 -18.00 13.36
C ASN A 249 8.79 -16.48 13.41
N MET A 250 10.08 -16.13 13.53
CA MET A 250 10.52 -14.74 13.82
C MET A 250 9.89 -13.66 12.92
N THR A 251 9.86 -13.87 11.60
CA THR A 251 9.18 -12.97 10.66
C THR A 251 7.80 -13.55 10.39
N MET A 252 6.74 -12.99 10.98
CA MET A 252 5.39 -13.59 10.89
C MET A 252 4.91 -13.67 9.44
N ILE A 253 5.04 -12.58 8.70
CA ILE A 253 4.64 -12.50 7.30
C ILE A 253 5.71 -11.73 6.54
N SER A 254 6.08 -12.28 5.38
CA SER A 254 7.05 -11.70 4.48
C SER A 254 6.58 -11.82 3.05
N ILE A 255 7.03 -10.91 2.19
CA ILE A 255 6.78 -10.96 0.76
C ILE A 255 8.05 -11.48 0.06
N HIS A 256 7.87 -12.48 -0.78
CA HIS A 256 8.91 -13.06 -1.61
C HIS A 256 8.69 -12.70 -3.08
N THR A 257 9.75 -12.29 -3.76
CA THR A 257 9.69 -11.91 -5.18
C THR A 257 9.89 -13.11 -6.09
N LYS A 258 9.27 -13.06 -7.28
CA LYS A 258 9.54 -13.99 -8.37
C LYS A 258 10.49 -13.33 -9.37
N PRO A 259 11.38 -14.09 -10.04
CA PRO A 259 12.26 -13.54 -11.06
C PRO A 259 11.47 -12.93 -12.22
N HIS A 260 11.46 -11.59 -12.30
CA HIS A 260 10.76 -10.84 -13.34
C HIS A 260 11.32 -9.41 -13.43
N SER A 261 11.23 -8.75 -14.59
CA SER A 261 11.76 -7.39 -14.81
C SER A 261 11.16 -6.35 -13.84
N ILE A 262 9.86 -6.46 -13.57
CA ILE A 262 9.17 -5.62 -12.58
C ILE A 262 9.77 -5.75 -11.17
N MET A 263 10.40 -6.87 -10.85
CA MET A 263 11.02 -7.15 -9.55
C MET A 263 12.54 -6.91 -9.55
N GLU A 264 13.13 -6.34 -10.60
CA GLU A 264 14.55 -6.01 -10.62
C GLU A 264 14.90 -4.94 -9.56
N GLY A 265 15.93 -5.20 -8.75
CA GLY A 265 16.32 -4.32 -7.64
C GLY A 265 15.40 -4.36 -6.41
N VAL A 266 14.31 -5.12 -6.47
CA VAL A 266 13.40 -5.36 -5.34
C VAL A 266 14.04 -6.38 -4.39
N ALA A 267 14.01 -6.10 -3.09
CA ALA A 267 14.48 -7.06 -2.09
C ALA A 267 13.56 -8.30 -2.02
N ASP A 268 14.15 -9.45 -1.71
CA ASP A 268 13.39 -10.64 -1.33
C ASP A 268 13.21 -10.73 0.20
N GLU A 269 12.23 -11.52 0.65
CA GLU A 269 11.90 -11.77 2.06
C GLU A 269 11.67 -10.47 2.86
N VAL A 270 10.78 -9.61 2.36
CA VAL A 270 10.49 -8.29 2.97
C VAL A 270 9.34 -8.42 3.97
N PRO A 271 9.52 -8.08 5.26
CA PRO A 271 8.43 -8.09 6.24
C PRO A 271 7.30 -7.14 5.86
N TYR A 272 6.04 -7.58 6.02
CA TYR A 272 4.86 -6.76 5.69
C TYR A 272 3.78 -6.88 6.78
N TYR A 273 3.54 -5.84 7.56
CA TYR A 273 2.70 -5.91 8.77
C TYR A 273 1.45 -5.05 8.68
N TYR A 274 0.77 -5.08 7.54
CA TYR A 274 -0.49 -4.36 7.33
C TYR A 274 -1.57 -5.24 6.71
N PHE A 275 -2.63 -4.66 6.14
CA PHE A 275 -3.75 -5.41 5.57
C PHE A 275 -3.35 -6.19 4.32
N PHE A 276 -3.84 -7.42 4.20
CA PHE A 276 -3.69 -8.24 3.01
C PHE A 276 -4.97 -9.02 2.73
N GLU A 277 -5.10 -9.54 1.51
CA GLU A 277 -6.19 -10.42 1.12
C GLU A 277 -5.72 -11.64 0.34
N TYR A 278 -6.58 -12.66 0.32
CA TYR A 278 -6.39 -13.84 -0.53
C TYR A 278 -7.11 -13.63 -1.86
N VAL A 279 -6.37 -13.85 -2.93
CA VAL A 279 -6.89 -13.90 -4.30
C VAL A 279 -6.37 -15.12 -5.01
N LYS A 280 -7.15 -15.58 -5.97
CA LYS A 280 -6.76 -16.61 -6.92
C LYS A 280 -6.46 -15.95 -8.28
N PRO A 281 -5.24 -16.06 -8.82
CA PRO A 281 -4.92 -15.51 -10.12
C PRO A 281 -5.61 -16.31 -11.24
N ASP A 282 -6.04 -15.63 -12.29
CA ASP A 282 -6.53 -16.26 -13.52
C ASP A 282 -5.38 -16.92 -14.30
N SER A 283 -5.70 -17.78 -15.26
CA SER A 283 -4.69 -18.57 -15.99
C SER A 283 -3.70 -17.74 -16.81
N SER A 284 -4.07 -16.53 -17.22
CA SER A 284 -3.20 -15.60 -17.95
C SER A 284 -2.32 -14.76 -17.03
N ALA A 285 -2.66 -14.68 -15.75
CA ALA A 285 -2.04 -13.78 -14.81
C ALA A 285 -0.65 -14.28 -14.38
N ILE A 286 0.22 -13.33 -14.07
CA ILE A 286 1.59 -13.56 -13.63
C ILE A 286 1.69 -13.10 -12.18
N VAL A 287 1.98 -14.04 -11.28
CA VAL A 287 2.29 -13.71 -9.88
C VAL A 287 3.74 -13.22 -9.83
N LEU A 288 3.94 -11.96 -9.46
CA LEU A 288 5.24 -11.30 -9.39
C LEU A 288 5.85 -11.37 -7.99
N ALA A 289 5.01 -11.45 -6.96
CA ALA A 289 5.43 -11.65 -5.58
C ALA A 289 4.36 -12.40 -4.80
N GLU A 290 4.75 -13.08 -3.72
CA GLU A 290 3.90 -13.90 -2.86
C GLU A 290 4.08 -13.50 -1.40
N PHE A 291 2.98 -13.39 -0.65
CA PHE A 291 3.02 -13.44 0.79
C PHE A 291 3.39 -14.86 1.24
N SER A 292 4.18 -14.94 2.31
CA SER A 292 4.53 -16.17 3.01
C SER A 292 4.31 -15.96 4.49
N LEU A 293 3.33 -16.68 5.05
CA LEU A 293 3.10 -16.83 6.47
C LEU A 293 4.08 -17.87 7.00
N ASN A 294 5.05 -17.43 7.78
CA ASN A 294 6.08 -18.30 8.32
C ASN A 294 5.57 -19.00 9.58
N CYS A 295 4.63 -19.92 9.41
CA CYS A 295 3.97 -20.61 10.52
C CYS A 295 4.87 -21.67 11.18
N THR A 296 4.71 -21.86 12.49
CA THR A 296 5.09 -23.10 13.16
C THR A 296 4.13 -24.23 12.76
N GLU A 297 4.42 -25.47 13.14
CA GLU A 297 3.51 -26.61 12.92
C GLU A 297 2.09 -26.32 13.46
N ARG A 298 2.02 -25.62 14.60
CA ARG A 298 0.75 -25.22 15.23
C ARG A 298 -0.02 -24.22 14.36
N GLY A 299 0.66 -23.20 13.83
CA GLY A 299 0.07 -22.23 12.91
C GLY A 299 -0.35 -22.86 11.59
N TYR A 300 0.48 -23.75 11.04
CA TYR A 300 0.16 -24.47 9.81
C TYR A 300 -1.11 -25.31 9.94
N GLU A 301 -1.29 -25.99 11.08
CA GLU A 301 -2.50 -26.77 11.34
C GLU A 301 -3.75 -25.89 11.47
N LYS A 302 -3.64 -24.66 12.00
CA LYS A 302 -4.75 -23.68 12.01
C LYS A 302 -5.12 -23.28 10.57
N MET A 303 -4.13 -22.95 9.74
CA MET A 303 -4.33 -22.57 8.33
C MET A 303 -4.93 -23.70 7.51
N ARG A 304 -4.42 -24.93 7.68
CA ARG A 304 -4.91 -26.13 7.01
C ARG A 304 -6.38 -26.42 7.34
N LYS A 305 -6.78 -26.27 8.62
CA LYS A 305 -8.18 -26.44 9.04
C LYS A 305 -9.13 -25.43 8.40
N ALA A 306 -8.63 -24.23 8.11
CA ALA A 306 -9.37 -23.19 7.41
C ALA A 306 -9.33 -23.33 5.88
N ASN A 307 -8.62 -24.32 5.34
CA ASN A 307 -8.35 -24.47 3.90
C ASN A 307 -7.68 -23.24 3.26
N LEU A 308 -6.88 -22.51 4.03
CA LEU A 308 -6.11 -21.38 3.53
C LEU A 308 -4.64 -21.77 3.32
N PRO A 309 -4.04 -21.39 2.19
CA PRO A 309 -2.61 -21.60 1.98
C PRO A 309 -1.80 -20.63 2.86
N THR A 310 -0.58 -21.01 3.22
CA THR A 310 0.37 -20.11 3.88
C THR A 310 1.21 -19.29 2.89
N VAL A 311 1.13 -19.62 1.60
CA VAL A 311 1.78 -18.88 0.51
C VAL A 311 0.71 -18.51 -0.51
N PHE A 312 0.59 -17.22 -0.81
CA PHE A 312 -0.47 -16.69 -1.67
C PHE A 312 0.00 -15.40 -2.36
N PRO A 313 -0.64 -14.95 -3.45
CA PRO A 313 -0.17 -13.79 -4.21
C PRO A 313 -0.13 -12.50 -3.38
N ALA A 314 0.96 -11.73 -3.54
CA ALA A 314 1.13 -10.36 -3.04
C ALA A 314 1.00 -9.32 -4.16
N VAL A 315 1.55 -9.64 -5.34
CA VAL A 315 1.52 -8.79 -6.53
C VAL A 315 1.20 -9.64 -7.75
N VAL A 316 0.16 -9.26 -8.48
CA VAL A 316 -0.30 -9.96 -9.69
C VAL A 316 -0.32 -8.98 -10.85
N ALA A 317 0.24 -9.39 -11.99
CA ALA A 317 -0.05 -8.74 -13.27
C ALA A 317 -1.12 -9.55 -14.01
N ALA A 318 -2.12 -8.89 -14.58
CA ALA A 318 -3.27 -9.56 -15.21
C ALA A 318 -2.87 -10.45 -16.41
N ASP A 319 -1.80 -10.07 -17.12
CA ASP A 319 -1.20 -10.80 -18.22
C ASP A 319 0.24 -10.35 -18.52
N SER A 320 0.83 -10.90 -19.59
CA SER A 320 2.19 -10.62 -20.03
C SER A 320 2.41 -9.22 -20.64
N SER A 321 1.36 -8.41 -20.82
CA SER A 321 1.51 -7.02 -21.26
C SER A 321 2.09 -6.13 -20.16
N LEU A 322 1.97 -6.55 -18.89
CA LEU A 322 2.47 -5.81 -17.73
C LEU A 322 1.93 -4.37 -17.66
N ARG A 323 0.69 -4.19 -18.11
CA ARG A 323 -0.06 -2.92 -18.02
C ARG A 323 -1.05 -2.88 -16.87
N THR A 324 -1.55 -4.03 -16.41
CA THR A 324 -2.56 -4.10 -15.36
C THR A 324 -2.02 -4.89 -14.17
N PHE A 325 -2.00 -4.25 -13.00
CA PHE A 325 -1.46 -4.79 -11.76
C PHE A 325 -2.48 -4.75 -10.63
N TYR A 326 -2.48 -5.80 -9.82
CA TYR A 326 -3.20 -5.88 -8.55
C TYR A 326 -2.24 -6.13 -7.39
N PHE A 327 -2.27 -5.27 -6.39
CA PHE A 327 -1.57 -5.47 -5.12
C PHE A 327 -2.58 -5.99 -4.09
N THR A 328 -2.33 -7.16 -3.53
CA THR A 328 -3.26 -7.80 -2.58
C THR A 328 -3.02 -7.35 -1.14
N GLY A 329 -2.11 -6.40 -0.93
CA GLY A 329 -1.99 -5.66 0.31
C GLY A 329 -2.16 -4.17 0.07
N ASP A 330 -2.40 -3.46 1.16
CA ASP A 330 -2.48 -2.01 1.19
C ASP A 330 -1.06 -1.45 1.25
N PHE A 331 -0.51 -1.11 0.07
CA PHE A 331 0.92 -0.88 -0.14
C PHE A 331 1.26 0.61 -0.16
N ALA A 332 0.34 1.46 -0.63
CA ALA A 332 0.55 2.90 -0.63
C ALA A 332 0.41 3.54 0.76
N ASP A 333 -0.31 2.89 1.69
CA ASP A 333 -0.47 3.37 3.05
C ASP A 333 0.83 3.29 3.85
N SER A 334 1.43 4.46 4.10
CA SER A 334 2.58 4.57 4.99
C SER A 334 2.76 5.98 5.52
N GLU A 335 3.23 6.07 6.77
CA GLU A 335 3.80 7.29 7.32
C GLU A 335 5.23 7.49 6.79
N ILE A 336 5.39 8.34 5.77
CA ILE A 336 6.71 8.63 5.17
C ILE A 336 6.99 10.13 5.26
N ASP A 337 8.20 10.47 5.71
CA ASP A 337 8.64 11.85 5.79
C ASP A 337 8.79 12.46 4.37
N PRO A 338 8.02 13.52 4.04
CA PRO A 338 8.12 14.19 2.75
C PRO A 338 9.45 14.92 2.55
N PHE A 339 10.24 15.18 3.61
CA PHE A 339 11.51 15.89 3.52
C PHE A 339 12.48 15.22 2.54
N LEU A 340 12.52 13.88 2.52
CA LEU A 340 13.45 13.11 1.71
C LEU A 340 13.09 13.06 0.22
N THR A 341 11.89 13.51 -0.18
CA THR A 341 11.47 13.54 -1.59
C THR A 341 12.46 14.29 -2.48
N LYS A 342 13.07 15.37 -1.97
CA LYS A 342 13.91 16.29 -2.76
C LYS A 342 15.40 15.96 -2.75
N PHE A 343 15.75 14.70 -2.51
CA PHE A 343 17.14 14.23 -2.47
C PHE A 343 17.34 13.17 -3.55
N TYR A 344 18.22 13.43 -4.51
CA TYR A 344 18.49 12.53 -5.64
C TYR A 344 19.29 11.32 -5.17
N TYR A 345 18.92 10.12 -5.62
CA TYR A 345 19.54 8.86 -5.21
C TYR A 345 19.53 8.60 -3.69
N VAL A 346 18.58 9.19 -2.94
CA VAL A 346 18.44 8.94 -1.50
C VAL A 346 17.98 7.50 -1.21
N GLU A 347 17.33 6.87 -2.19
CA GLU A 347 16.83 5.51 -2.15
C GLU A 347 17.95 4.47 -2.00
N LEU A 348 19.11 4.65 -2.64
CA LEU A 348 20.23 3.70 -2.51
C LEU A 348 20.80 3.63 -1.08
N PRO A 349 21.29 4.73 -0.47
CA PRO A 349 21.82 4.68 0.88
C PRO A 349 20.76 4.29 1.90
N LEU A 350 19.50 4.70 1.74
CA LEU A 350 18.42 4.32 2.66
C LEU A 350 18.02 2.85 2.51
N TYR A 351 18.00 2.31 1.29
CA TYR A 351 17.82 0.88 1.05
C TYR A 351 18.84 0.05 1.82
N TYR A 352 20.12 0.39 1.74
CA TYR A 352 21.18 -0.31 2.49
C TYR A 352 21.11 -0.03 3.99
N LEU A 353 20.89 1.21 4.41
CA LEU A 353 20.79 1.57 5.82
C LEU A 353 19.65 0.81 6.51
N TYR A 354 18.47 0.76 5.89
CA TYR A 354 17.28 0.09 6.43
C TYR A 354 17.30 -1.43 6.25
N SER A 355 18.30 -1.98 5.54
CA SER A 355 18.59 -3.41 5.56
C SER A 355 19.31 -3.84 6.86
N VAL A 356 20.08 -2.93 7.48
CA VAL A 356 20.91 -3.22 8.66
C VAL A 356 20.32 -2.66 9.95
N TYR A 357 19.77 -1.44 9.89
CA TYR A 357 19.21 -0.78 11.07
C TYR A 357 17.77 -1.19 11.33
N TYR A 358 17.41 -1.17 12.61
CA TYR A 358 16.04 -1.37 13.04
C TYR A 358 15.19 -0.16 12.66
N VAL A 359 14.23 -0.37 11.76
CA VAL A 359 13.17 0.55 11.38
C VAL A 359 11.86 -0.24 11.37
N SER A 360 10.72 0.44 11.34
CA SER A 360 9.43 -0.23 11.21
C SER A 360 9.39 -1.08 9.93
N SER A 361 8.59 -2.15 9.95
CA SER A 361 8.42 -3.02 8.79
C SER A 361 7.82 -2.27 7.61
N GLN A 362 6.93 -1.31 7.84
CA GLN A 362 6.33 -0.46 6.81
C GLN A 362 7.38 0.43 6.14
N THR A 363 8.28 1.07 6.91
CA THR A 363 9.40 1.82 6.32
C THR A 363 10.30 0.89 5.51
N ARG A 364 10.64 -0.28 6.04
CA ARG A 364 11.45 -1.26 5.31
C ARG A 364 10.78 -1.72 4.02
N PHE A 365 9.49 -1.99 4.07
CA PHE A 365 8.66 -2.37 2.93
C PHE A 365 8.65 -1.29 1.85
N PHE A 366 8.43 -0.03 2.23
CA PHE A 366 8.46 1.08 1.29
C PHE A 366 9.79 1.16 0.52
N TRP A 367 10.91 1.22 1.23
CA TRP A 367 12.22 1.44 0.60
C TRP A 367 12.74 0.22 -0.15
N ARG A 368 12.46 -0.99 0.34
CA ARG A 368 13.05 -2.22 -0.21
C ARG A 368 12.14 -2.96 -1.19
N MET A 369 10.84 -2.69 -1.16
CA MET A 369 9.87 -3.34 -2.04
C MET A 369 9.08 -2.35 -2.89
N TYR A 370 8.28 -1.48 -2.27
CA TYR A 370 7.36 -0.62 -2.99
C TYR A 370 8.06 0.34 -3.95
N LEU A 371 9.07 1.09 -3.48
CA LEU A 371 9.82 2.06 -4.29
C LEU A 371 10.48 1.44 -5.54
N PRO A 372 11.34 0.40 -5.44
CA PRO A 372 11.97 -0.18 -6.63
C PRO A 372 10.96 -0.83 -7.58
N MET A 373 9.93 -1.50 -7.06
CA MET A 373 8.87 -2.11 -7.89
C MET A 373 8.10 -1.04 -8.67
N MET A 374 7.66 0.02 -7.99
CA MET A 374 6.92 1.12 -8.60
C MET A 374 7.80 1.88 -9.60
N ASN A 375 9.11 2.01 -9.36
CA ASN A 375 10.03 2.60 -10.33
C ASN A 375 10.05 1.79 -11.64
N ASN A 376 10.08 0.45 -11.55
CA ASN A 376 10.05 -0.42 -12.72
C ASN A 376 8.71 -0.31 -13.45
N ILE A 377 7.58 -0.28 -12.74
CA ILE A 377 6.25 -0.11 -13.35
C ILE A 377 6.14 1.24 -14.07
N PHE A 378 6.50 2.35 -13.41
CA PHE A 378 6.41 3.71 -13.97
C PHE A 378 7.37 3.93 -15.14
N SER A 379 8.52 3.27 -15.14
CA SER A 379 9.48 3.33 -16.25
C SER A 379 8.89 2.78 -17.55
N GLN A 380 7.90 1.87 -17.49
CA GLN A 380 7.19 1.37 -18.67
C GLN A 380 6.28 2.42 -19.30
N ALA A 381 5.70 3.33 -18.51
CA ALA A 381 4.86 4.41 -19.02
C ALA A 381 5.70 5.51 -19.68
N SER A 382 6.96 5.65 -19.27
CA SER A 382 7.89 6.66 -19.82
C SER A 382 8.59 6.20 -21.12
N GLN A 383 8.36 4.97 -21.57
CA GLN A 383 8.91 4.43 -22.82
C GLN A 383 7.85 4.55 -23.93
N PRO A 384 8.15 5.24 -25.06
CA PRO A 384 7.18 5.50 -26.12
C PRO A 384 6.73 4.26 -26.89
#